data_AF-A0A1L7LIF8-F1
#
_entry.id   AF-A0A1L7LIF8-F1
#
_cell.length_a   1.000
_cell.length_b   1.000
_cell.length_c   1.000
_cell.angle_alpha   90.00
_cell.angle_beta   90.00
_cell.angle_gamma   90.00
#
_symmetry.space_group_name_H-M   'P 1'
#
loop_
_entity.id
_entity.type
_entity.pdbx_description
1 polymer ?
#
loop_
_entity_poly.entity_id
_entity_poly.type
_entity_poly.pdbx_seq_one_letter_code
_entity_poly.pdbx_strand_id
1 'polypeptide(L)'
;MKLHFSHPYKDNLEINFGAFTQVVGQNQQLKYYIWQLLIWYFDGKKYREEDLTLFNQAEPEISDGNQPIKRDTFKIISISDIQELLEQMTYKKERLVLIL
;
A
#
# COMPACT_ATOMS: atom_id res chain seq x y z
N MET A 1 -14.91 1.07 1.16
CA MET A 1 -14.08 2.23 0.78
C MET A 1 -13.70 2.04 -0.68
N LYS A 2 -13.69 3.10 -1.49
CA LYS A 2 -13.25 3.01 -2.88
C LYS A 2 -11.96 3.80 -3.02
N LEU A 3 -10.85 3.08 -3.08
CA LEU A 3 -9.54 3.72 -3.18
C LEU A 3 -9.29 4.11 -4.63
N HIS A 4 -9.08 5.40 -4.85
CA HIS A 4 -8.61 5.94 -6.12
C HIS A 4 -7.12 6.25 -6.00
N PHE A 5 -6.36 5.91 -7.05
CA PHE A 5 -4.92 6.09 -7.09
C PHE A 5 -4.53 6.97 -8.27
N SER A 6 -3.60 7.89 -8.01
CA SER A 6 -2.85 8.58 -9.06
C SER A 6 -1.98 7.56 -9.81
N HIS A 7 -2.11 7.49 -11.15
CA HIS A 7 -1.26 6.63 -11.98
C HIS A 7 -0.70 7.42 -13.17
N PRO A 8 0.63 7.34 -13.44
CA PRO A 8 1.30 8.24 -14.38
C PRO A 8 0.86 8.13 -15.85
N TYR A 9 0.32 6.98 -16.26
CA TYR A 9 -0.04 6.72 -17.67
C TYR A 9 -1.51 6.42 -17.91
N LYS A 10 -2.35 6.44 -16.87
CA LYS A 10 -3.74 6.02 -16.98
C LYS A 10 -4.56 6.65 -15.87
N ASP A 11 -5.60 7.38 -16.24
CA ASP A 11 -6.49 7.97 -15.25
C ASP A 11 -7.25 6.90 -14.47
N ASN A 12 -7.40 7.14 -13.17
CA ASN A 12 -8.36 6.52 -12.26
C ASN A 12 -8.24 4.99 -12.11
N LEU A 13 -7.13 4.52 -11.56
CA LEU A 13 -7.14 3.19 -10.94
C LEU A 13 -8.07 3.24 -9.72
N GLU A 14 -9.00 2.31 -9.64
CA GLU A 14 -9.95 2.18 -8.52
C GLU A 14 -9.89 0.76 -7.95
N ILE A 15 -9.86 0.65 -6.61
CA ILE A 15 -9.99 -0.62 -5.90
C ILE A 15 -11.12 -0.50 -4.89
N ASN A 16 -12.06 -1.45 -4.95
CA ASN A 16 -13.04 -1.64 -3.88
C ASN A 16 -12.35 -2.27 -2.67
N PHE A 17 -12.17 -1.47 -1.62
CA PHE A 17 -11.49 -1.86 -0.40
C PHE A 17 -12.49 -2.14 0.73
N GLY A 18 -12.44 -3.37 1.25
CA GLY A 18 -13.22 -3.86 2.38
C GLY A 18 -12.40 -4.77 3.29
N ALA A 19 -13.06 -5.43 4.24
CA ALA A 19 -12.42 -6.29 5.25
C ALA A 19 -11.54 -7.39 4.63
N PHE A 20 -11.93 -7.89 3.46
CA PHE A 20 -11.12 -8.80 2.66
C PHE A 20 -11.17 -8.35 1.21
N THR A 21 -10.02 -7.90 0.69
CA THR A 21 -9.88 -7.37 -0.66
C THR A 21 -8.84 -8.18 -1.42
N GLN A 22 -9.19 -8.69 -2.60
CA GLN A 22 -8.28 -9.45 -3.44
C GLN A 22 -8.00 -8.68 -4.73
N VAL A 23 -6.72 -8.54 -5.08
CA VAL A 23 -6.27 -7.95 -6.34
C VAL A 23 -5.75 -9.07 -7.24
N VAL A 24 -6.56 -9.46 -8.22
CA VAL A 24 -6.25 -10.54 -9.18
C VAL A 24 -6.17 -10.00 -10.61
N GLY A 25 -5.45 -10.71 -11.48
CA GLY A 25 -5.32 -10.33 -12.88
C GLY A 25 -3.96 -10.72 -13.49
N GLN A 26 -3.89 -10.64 -14.82
CA GLN A 26 -2.71 -11.01 -15.61
C GLN A 26 -1.64 -9.92 -15.62
N ASN A 27 -2.01 -8.66 -15.41
CA ASN A 27 -1.06 -7.55 -15.41
C ASN A 27 -0.26 -7.53 -14.09
N GLN A 28 0.87 -8.24 -14.07
CA GLN A 28 1.75 -8.32 -12.89
C GLN A 28 2.34 -6.97 -12.51
N GLN A 29 2.72 -6.15 -13.50
CA GLN A 29 3.30 -4.83 -13.27
C GLN A 29 2.32 -3.91 -12.55
N LEU A 30 1.05 -3.90 -12.96
CA LEU A 30 0.01 -3.11 -12.31
C LEU A 30 -0.26 -3.59 -10.88
N LYS A 31 -0.29 -4.91 -10.65
CA LYS A 31 -0.45 -5.47 -9.29
C LYS A 31 0.70 -5.06 -8.38
N TYR A 32 1.93 -5.12 -8.88
CA TYR A 32 3.11 -4.69 -8.15
C TYR A 32 3.07 -3.19 -7.84
N TYR A 33 2.67 -2.37 -8.82
CA TYR A 33 2.49 -0.92 -8.64
C TYR A 33 1.49 -0.61 -7.52
N ILE A 34 0.31 -1.24 -7.56
CA ILE A 34 -0.73 -1.08 -6.53
C ILE A 34 -0.19 -1.49 -5.15
N TRP A 35 0.45 -2.66 -5.05
CA TRP A 35 1.00 -3.17 -3.80
C TRP A 35 2.05 -2.22 -3.21
N GLN A 36 3.00 -1.75 -4.02
CA GLN A 36 4.05 -0.86 -3.57
C GLN A 36 3.50 0.52 -3.16
N LEU A 37 2.54 1.04 -3.92
CA LEU A 37 1.87 2.31 -3.61
C LEU A 37 1.15 2.23 -2.25
N LEU A 38 0.36 1.17 -2.01
CA LEU A 38 -0.36 0.99 -0.76
C LEU A 38 0.59 0.96 0.44
N ILE A 39 1.68 0.18 0.35
CA ILE A 39 2.66 0.09 1.43
C ILE A 39 3.33 1.43 1.66
N TRP A 40 3.90 2.05 0.63
CA TRP A 40 4.67 3.29 0.82
C TRP A 40 3.83 4.47 1.29
N TYR A 41 2.58 4.55 0.83
CA TYR A 41 1.67 5.60 1.22
C TYR A 41 1.34 5.52 2.72
N PHE A 42 0.85 4.35 3.17
CA PHE A 42 0.36 4.18 4.54
C PHE A 42 1.45 3.82 5.56
N ASP A 43 2.62 3.33 5.14
CA ASP A 43 3.80 3.18 6.01
C ASP A 43 4.49 4.53 6.29
N GLY A 44 4.04 5.61 5.63
CA GLY A 44 4.62 6.94 5.84
C GLY A 44 6.05 7.08 5.30
N LYS A 45 6.44 6.25 4.32
CA LYS A 45 7.76 6.29 3.70
C LYS A 45 8.11 7.70 3.22
N LYS A 46 9.31 8.18 3.58
CA LYS A 46 9.90 9.39 2.98
C LYS A 46 10.44 9.04 1.60
N TYR A 47 9.85 9.59 0.54
CA TYR A 47 10.23 9.29 -0.83
C TYR A 47 11.58 9.93 -1.17
N ARG A 48 12.43 9.18 -1.88
CA ARG A 48 13.61 9.71 -2.56
C ARG A 48 13.27 9.98 -4.04
N GLU A 49 14.07 10.77 -4.74
CA GLU A 49 13.85 11.01 -6.18
C GLU A 49 13.82 9.70 -6.99
N GLU A 50 14.70 8.75 -6.65
CA GLU A 50 14.73 7.41 -7.22
C GLU A 50 13.40 6.66 -7.05
N ASP A 51 12.78 6.75 -5.86
CA ASP A 51 11.49 6.14 -5.55
C ASP A 51 10.37 6.76 -6.39
N LEU A 52 10.41 8.10 -6.57
CA LEU A 52 9.39 8.85 -7.30
C LEU A 52 9.46 8.63 -8.81
N THR A 53 10.54 8.05 -9.35
CA THR A 53 10.62 7.66 -10.76
C THR A 53 9.43 6.79 -11.18
N LEU A 54 8.95 5.92 -10.28
CA LEU A 54 7.79 5.05 -10.50
C LEU A 54 6.46 5.82 -10.54
N PHE A 55 6.44 7.04 -10.03
CA PHE A 55 5.28 7.93 -9.93
C PHE A 55 5.46 9.21 -10.75
N ASN A 56 6.32 9.18 -11.78
CA ASN A 56 6.62 10.33 -12.65
C ASN A 56 7.07 11.57 -11.84
N GLN A 57 7.92 11.34 -10.84
CA GLN A 57 8.47 12.37 -9.94
C GLN A 57 7.44 13.09 -9.06
N ALA A 58 6.19 12.62 -9.01
CA ALA A 58 5.15 13.16 -8.15
C ALA A 58 4.91 12.25 -6.94
N GLU A 59 4.66 12.85 -5.77
CA GLU A 59 4.23 12.06 -4.61
C GLU A 59 2.87 11.41 -4.89
N PRO A 60 2.72 10.09 -4.67
CA PRO A 60 1.46 9.42 -4.91
C PRO A 60 0.43 9.83 -3.85
N GLU A 61 -0.82 9.96 -4.27
CA GLU A 61 -1.96 10.25 -3.39
C GLU A 61 -3.01 9.13 -3.52
N ILE A 62 -3.67 8.83 -2.40
CA ILE A 62 -4.82 7.90 -2.35
C ILE A 62 -6.02 8.66 -1.81
N SER A 63 -7.14 8.59 -2.52
CA SER A 63 -8.40 9.20 -2.10
C SER A 63 -9.54 8.18 -2.01
N ASP A 64 -10.55 8.49 -1.18
CA ASP A 64 -11.87 7.87 -1.22
C ASP A 64 -12.85 8.86 -1.89
N GLY A 65 -13.23 8.59 -3.13
CA GLY A 65 -13.83 9.59 -4.01
C GLY A 65 -12.93 10.83 -4.18
N ASN A 66 -13.42 11.99 -3.73
CA ASN A 66 -12.71 13.29 -3.84
C ASN A 66 -11.96 13.68 -2.55
N GLN A 67 -11.90 12.80 -1.54
CA GLN A 67 -11.25 13.10 -0.28
C GLN A 67 -9.92 12.35 -0.14
N PRO A 68 -8.77 13.05 -0.03
CA PRO A 68 -7.49 12.41 0.24
C PRO A 68 -7.52 11.69 1.59
N ILE A 69 -7.03 10.45 1.62
CA ILE A 69 -6.94 9.66 2.84
C ILE A 69 -5.62 9.99 3.53
N LYS A 70 -5.61 10.25 4.83
CA LYS A 70 -4.34 10.53 5.52
C LYS A 70 -3.45 9.29 5.56
N ARG A 71 -2.13 9.49 5.43
CA ARG A 71 -1.12 8.42 5.42
C ARG A 71 -1.09 7.60 6.71
N ASP A 72 -1.47 8.18 7.84
CA ASP A 72 -1.52 7.55 9.16
C ASP A 72 -2.87 6.89 9.49
N THR A 73 -3.82 6.85 8.54
CA THR A 73 -5.17 6.27 8.76
C THR A 73 -5.11 4.78 9.08
N PHE A 74 -4.13 4.07 8.54
CA PHE A 74 -3.97 2.63 8.73
C PHE A 74 -2.62 2.30 9.34
N LYS A 75 -2.59 1.34 10.27
CA LYS A 75 -1.35 0.67 10.67
C LYS A 75 -1.10 -0.47 9.67
N ILE A 76 -0.16 -0.28 8.76
CA ILE A 76 0.18 -1.31 7.76
C ILE A 76 1.08 -2.39 8.36
N ILE A 77 0.78 -3.63 7.96
CA ILE A 77 1.67 -4.76 8.08
C ILE A 77 1.72 -5.39 6.67
N SER A 78 2.88 -5.33 6.02
CA SER A 78 3.13 -6.06 4.78
C SER A 78 3.78 -7.39 5.13
N ILE A 79 3.32 -8.46 4.48
CA ILE A 79 3.91 -9.79 4.57
C ILE A 79 4.08 -10.28 3.13
N SER A 80 5.32 -10.28 2.68
CA SER A 80 5.75 -10.61 1.32
C SER A 80 6.42 -11.98 1.29
N ASP A 81 7.03 -12.37 2.41
CA ASP A 81 7.67 -13.66 2.61
C ASP A 81 7.50 -14.17 4.06
N ILE A 82 8.01 -15.37 4.30
CA ILE A 82 7.91 -16.04 5.59
C ILE A 82 8.81 -15.43 6.66
N GLN A 83 9.90 -14.76 6.29
CA GLN A 83 10.80 -14.09 7.24
C GLN A 83 10.09 -12.87 7.83
N GLU A 84 9.43 -12.06 7.01
CA GLU A 84 8.61 -10.93 7.46
C GLU A 84 7.50 -11.39 8.43
N LEU A 85 6.85 -12.53 8.15
CA LEU A 85 5.88 -13.12 9.06
C LEU A 85 6.50 -13.46 10.41
N LEU A 86 7.67 -14.13 10.42
CA LEU A 86 8.39 -14.47 11.65
C LEU A 86 8.79 -13.22 12.45
N GLU A 87 9.21 -12.15 11.78
CA GLU A 87 9.53 -10.88 12.42
C GLU A 87 8.32 -10.24 13.10
N GLN A 88 7.13 -10.31 12.47
CA GLN A 88 5.90 -9.80 13.09
C GLN A 88 5.48 -10.61 14.31
N MET A 89 5.75 -11.92 14.32
CA MET A 89 5.44 -12.80 15.45
C MET A 89 6.50 -12.74 16.56
N THR A 90 7.69 -12.24 16.27
CA THR A 90 8.77 -12.13 17.25
C THR A 90 8.52 -10.92 18.15
N TYR A 91 8.53 -11.14 19.46
CA TYR A 91 8.25 -10.11 20.47
C TYR A 91 9.21 -8.92 20.36
N LYS A 92 8.76 -7.85 19.71
CA LYS A 92 9.27 -6.49 19.87
C LYS A 92 8.18 -5.69 20.56
N LYS A 93 8.56 -4.89 21.55
CA LYS A 93 7.77 -4.19 22.59
C LYS A 93 6.48 -3.47 22.15
N GLU A 94 6.11 -3.43 20.86
CA GLU A 94 4.97 -2.70 20.30
C GLU A 94 4.18 -3.43 19.17
N ARG A 95 4.27 -4.77 19.03
CA ARG A 95 3.48 -5.50 18.00
C ARG A 95 2.78 -6.77 18.52
N LEU A 96 1.63 -7.03 17.89
CA LEU A 96 0.62 -8.04 18.21
C LEU A 96 1.20 -9.45 18.34
N VAL A 97 0.86 -10.11 19.45
CA VAL A 97 1.04 -11.56 19.63
C VAL A 97 -0.11 -12.25 18.91
N LEU A 98 0.20 -13.08 17.92
CA LEU A 98 -0.76 -14.04 17.36
C LEU A 98 -0.84 -15.23 18.34
N ILE A 99 -1.97 -15.38 19.05
CA ILE A 99 -2.30 -16.63 19.75
C ILE A 99 -3.23 -17.40 18.81
N LEU A 100 -2.77 -18.57 18.35
CA LEU A 100 -3.59 -19.55 17.63
C LEU A 100 -4.42 -20.38 18.61
#